data_AF-A0A3D4W4V7-F1
#
_entry.id   AF-A0A3D4W4V7-F1
#
_cell.length_a   1.000
_cell.length_b   1.000
_cell.length_c   1.000
_cell.angle_alpha   90.00
_cell.angle_beta   90.00
_cell.angle_gamma   90.00
#
_symmetry.space_group_name_H-M   'P 1'
#
loop_
_entity.id
_entity.type
_entity.pdbx_description
1 polymer ?
#
loop_
_entity_poly.entity_id
_entity_poly.type
_entity_poly.pdbx_seq_one_letter_code
_entity_poly.pdbx_strand_id
1 'polypeptide(L)'
;MEENSSGRFLTAARMITGDIPRGTYLINYGFSILDAVAQGPATQWSIIYDLTDRNIYYRTHQNTEIRRIDFNSFQYNCSVNHLFMDIDRFENAAEYFSPLDFPENYNLINSVCNDVEFLSNIPGEHRKAMAGVFLDSVCAE
;
A
#
# COMPACT_ATOMS: atom_id res chain seq x y z
N MET A 1 -17.13 -10.17 20.34
CA MET A 1 -16.12 -9.10 20.23
C MET A 1 -16.77 -7.98 19.47
N GLU A 2 -16.68 -6.72 19.93
CA GLU A 2 -17.25 -5.61 19.15
C GLU A 2 -16.50 -5.49 17.82
N GLU A 3 -17.23 -5.52 16.70
CA GLU A 3 -16.66 -5.40 15.36
C GLU A 3 -16.44 -3.94 14.93
N ASN A 4 -16.76 -2.98 15.82
CA ASN A 4 -16.57 -1.56 15.59
C ASN A 4 -15.11 -1.13 15.80
N SER A 5 -14.83 0.16 15.56
CA SER A 5 -13.49 0.73 15.67
C SER A 5 -12.85 0.51 17.06
N SER A 6 -13.62 0.68 18.13
CA SER A 6 -13.16 0.51 19.51
C SER A 6 -12.79 -0.94 19.83
N GLY A 7 -13.59 -1.91 19.37
CA GLY A 7 -13.30 -3.33 19.55
C GLY A 7 -12.02 -3.75 18.82
N ARG A 8 -11.82 -3.29 17.58
CA ARG A 8 -10.58 -3.53 16.82
C ARG A 8 -9.35 -2.93 17.49
N PHE A 9 -9.46 -1.70 17.98
CA PHE A 9 -8.39 -1.04 18.73
C PHE A 9 -7.99 -1.87 19.96
N LEU A 10 -8.98 -2.31 20.76
CA LEU A 10 -8.75 -3.12 21.94
C LEU A 10 -8.09 -4.47 21.61
N THR A 11 -8.52 -5.13 20.53
CA THR A 11 -7.95 -6.40 20.06
C THR A 11 -6.48 -6.23 19.68
N ALA A 12 -6.15 -5.25 18.82
CA ALA A 12 -4.77 -4.99 18.45
C ALA A 12 -3.90 -4.64 19.66
N ALA A 13 -4.39 -3.76 20.55
CA ALA A 13 -3.66 -3.37 21.76
C ALA A 13 -3.34 -4.58 22.64
N ARG A 14 -4.31 -5.47 22.88
CA ARG A 14 -4.10 -6.69 23.68
C ARG A 14 -3.05 -7.61 23.07
N MET A 15 -3.05 -7.78 21.75
CA MET A 15 -2.06 -8.62 21.08
C MET A 15 -0.67 -8.00 21.12
N ILE A 16 -0.56 -6.68 20.97
CA ILE A 16 0.73 -5.97 21.04
C ILE A 16 1.33 -6.04 22.45
N THR A 17 0.50 -5.91 23.50
CA THR A 17 0.97 -5.94 24.89
C THR A 17 1.12 -7.34 25.48
N GLY A 18 0.68 -8.37 24.77
CA GLY A 18 0.78 -9.76 25.23
C GLY A 18 2.20 -10.29 25.16
N ASP A 19 2.46 -11.38 25.90
CA ASP A 19 3.75 -12.06 25.85
C ASP A 19 3.95 -12.72 24.48
N ILE A 20 4.94 -12.23 23.73
CA ILE A 20 5.34 -12.80 22.43
C ILE A 20 6.41 -13.87 22.69
N PRO A 21 6.20 -15.14 22.30
CA PRO A 21 7.19 -16.20 22.47
C PRO A 21 8.53 -15.82 21.82
N ARG A 22 9.64 -16.16 22.50
CA ARG A 22 10.99 -15.96 21.96
C ARG A 22 11.12 -16.71 20.62
N GLY A 23 11.67 -16.03 19.61
CA GLY A 23 11.85 -16.59 18.27
C GLY A 23 10.64 -16.43 17.34
N THR A 24 9.57 -15.76 17.79
CA THR A 24 8.46 -15.38 16.92
C THR A 24 8.96 -14.46 15.81
N TYR A 25 8.67 -14.81 14.56
CA TYR A 25 8.93 -13.93 13.43
C TYR A 25 7.92 -12.78 13.43
N LEU A 26 8.41 -11.57 13.72
CA LEU A 26 7.58 -10.39 14.00
C LEU A 26 6.68 -9.99 12.82
N ILE A 27 7.10 -10.24 11.58
CA ILE A 27 6.29 -9.96 10.39
C ILE A 27 5.04 -10.86 10.36
N ASN A 28 5.20 -12.17 10.58
CA ASN A 28 4.06 -13.08 10.67
C ASN A 28 3.15 -12.72 11.85
N TYR A 29 3.73 -12.33 12.98
CA TYR A 29 2.95 -11.90 14.13
C TYR A 29 2.16 -10.61 13.85
N GLY A 30 2.77 -9.62 13.21
CA GLY A 30 2.09 -8.40 12.79
C GLY A 30 0.92 -8.70 11.84
N PHE A 31 1.08 -9.63 10.89
CA PHE A 31 -0.03 -10.01 10.01
C PHE A 31 -1.14 -10.73 10.77
N SER A 32 -0.82 -11.51 11.80
CA SER A 32 -1.85 -12.11 12.67
C SER A 32 -2.66 -11.08 13.44
N ILE A 33 -2.05 -9.96 13.85
CA ILE A 33 -2.75 -8.82 14.46
C ILE A 33 -3.67 -8.17 13.42
N LEU A 34 -3.16 -7.91 12.22
CA LEU A 34 -3.93 -7.31 11.13
C LEU A 34 -5.12 -8.20 10.72
N ASP A 35 -4.97 -9.52 10.73
CA ASP A 35 -6.06 -10.48 10.50
C ASP A 35 -7.12 -10.42 11.61
N ALA A 36 -6.69 -10.34 12.87
CA ALA A 36 -7.60 -10.28 14.01
C ALA A 36 -8.48 -9.00 14.03
N VAL A 37 -8.06 -7.94 13.33
CA VAL A 37 -8.80 -6.68 13.21
C VAL A 37 -9.31 -6.40 11.81
N ALA A 38 -9.18 -7.35 10.89
CA ALA A 38 -9.69 -7.20 9.53
C ALA A 38 -11.23 -7.09 9.52
N GLN A 39 -11.76 -6.31 8.59
CA GLN A 39 -13.20 -6.10 8.42
C GLN A 39 -13.73 -6.95 7.25
N GLY A 40 -13.34 -8.24 7.24
CA GLY A 40 -13.71 -9.16 6.16
C GLY A 40 -13.38 -8.58 4.76
N PRO A 41 -14.33 -8.60 3.81
CA PRO A 41 -14.12 -8.06 2.47
C PRO A 41 -13.82 -6.56 2.42
N ALA A 42 -14.12 -5.79 3.46
CA ALA A 42 -13.82 -4.35 3.47
C ALA A 42 -12.32 -4.06 3.65
N THR A 43 -11.55 -5.00 4.21
CA THR A 43 -10.08 -4.88 4.28
C THR A 43 -9.48 -5.28 2.93
N GLN A 44 -9.08 -4.28 2.14
CA GLN A 44 -8.51 -4.48 0.80
C GLN A 44 -7.01 -4.81 0.81
N TRP A 45 -6.29 -4.42 1.87
CA TRP A 45 -4.86 -4.62 2.00
C TRP A 45 -4.41 -4.64 3.46
N SER A 46 -3.23 -5.20 3.70
CA SER A 46 -2.55 -5.21 5.00
C SER A 46 -1.06 -4.97 4.76
N ILE A 47 -0.48 -4.03 5.51
CA ILE A 47 0.89 -3.56 5.30
C ILE A 47 1.62 -3.52 6.64
N ILE A 48 2.84 -4.03 6.67
CA ILE A 48 3.78 -3.94 7.79
C ILE A 48 5.02 -3.21 7.32
N TYR A 49 5.40 -2.18 8.07
CA TYR A 49 6.64 -1.45 7.84
C TYR A 49 7.72 -1.97 8.80
N ASP A 50 8.76 -2.54 8.23
CA ASP A 50 9.99 -2.84 8.95
C ASP A 50 10.97 -1.68 8.74
N LEU A 51 11.03 -0.80 9.73
CA LEU A 51 11.87 0.39 9.69
C LEU A 51 13.34 0.08 9.94
N THR A 52 13.67 -1.09 10.50
CA THR A 52 15.05 -1.49 10.79
C THR A 52 15.76 -1.88 9.51
N ASP A 53 15.14 -2.79 8.74
CA ASP A 53 15.73 -3.29 7.50
C ASP A 53 15.22 -2.54 6.25
N ARG A 54 14.32 -1.56 6.44
CA ARG A 54 13.68 -0.75 5.39
C ARG A 54 12.91 -1.63 4.39
N ASN A 55 12.10 -2.54 4.92
CA ASN A 55 11.23 -3.39 4.12
C ASN A 55 9.77 -2.99 4.32
N ILE A 56 8.99 -3.01 3.25
CA ILE A 56 7.53 -2.99 3.33
C ILE A 56 7.04 -4.40 3.01
N TYR A 57 6.37 -5.04 3.96
CA TYR A 57 5.68 -6.30 3.75
C TYR A 57 4.20 -6.03 3.52
N TYR A 58 3.60 -6.63 2.50
CA TYR A 58 2.20 -6.38 2.18
C TYR A 58 1.52 -7.60 1.55
N ARG A 59 0.20 -7.65 1.71
CA ARG A 59 -0.70 -8.53 0.96
C ARG A 59 -1.99 -7.77 0.69
N THR A 60 -2.69 -8.16 -0.36
CA THR A 60 -3.95 -7.56 -0.78
C THR A 60 -5.08 -8.58 -0.67
N HIS A 61 -6.32 -8.12 -0.82
CA HIS A 61 -7.47 -9.01 -0.87
C HIS A 61 -7.40 -9.93 -2.09
N GLN A 62 -6.91 -9.44 -3.23
CA GLN A 62 -6.79 -10.24 -4.45
C GLN A 62 -5.55 -11.14 -4.47
N ASN A 63 -4.47 -10.73 -3.79
CA ASN A 63 -3.25 -11.51 -3.67
C ASN A 63 -2.82 -11.64 -2.21
N THR A 64 -3.09 -12.80 -1.64
CA THR A 64 -2.91 -13.09 -0.22
C THR A 64 -1.47 -13.46 0.16
N GLU A 65 -0.56 -13.59 -0.81
CA GLU A 65 0.84 -13.87 -0.52
C GLU A 65 1.52 -12.64 0.13
N ILE A 66 2.34 -12.89 1.15
CA ILE A 66 3.15 -11.84 1.77
C ILE A 66 4.29 -11.50 0.83
N ARG A 67 4.20 -10.34 0.20
CA ARG A 67 5.23 -9.75 -0.67
C ARG A 67 6.02 -8.70 0.11
N ARG A 68 7.22 -8.40 -0.38
CA ARG A 68 8.20 -7.53 0.26
C ARG A 68 8.84 -6.53 -0.72
N ILE A 69 8.67 -5.24 -0.49
CA ILE A 69 9.43 -4.20 -1.17
C ILE A 69 10.65 -3.88 -0.31
N ASP A 70 11.86 -4.15 -0.81
CA ASP A 70 13.13 -3.79 -0.16
C ASP A 70 13.54 -2.40 -0.61
N PHE A 71 13.44 -1.41 0.28
CA PHE A 71 13.75 -0.03 -0.07
C PHE A 71 15.22 0.17 -0.41
N ASN A 72 16.13 -0.70 0.05
CA ASN A 72 17.54 -0.60 -0.27
C ASN A 72 17.85 -0.95 -1.74
N SER A 73 16.90 -1.58 -2.45
CA SER A 73 17.04 -1.95 -3.86
C SER A 73 16.74 -0.81 -4.85
N PHE A 74 16.29 0.34 -4.37
CA PHE A 74 15.95 1.51 -5.19
C PHE A 74 17.04 2.59 -5.16
N GLN A 75 17.12 3.35 -6.26
CA GLN A 75 17.95 4.55 -6.34
C GLN A 75 17.12 5.80 -6.05
N TYR A 76 17.52 6.55 -5.02
CA TYR A 76 16.82 7.77 -4.57
C TYR A 76 17.57 9.04 -4.99
N ASN A 77 17.82 9.19 -6.30
CA ASN A 77 18.42 10.42 -6.83
C ASN A 77 17.42 11.16 -7.73
N CYS A 78 17.65 12.46 -7.90
CA CYS A 78 16.75 13.36 -8.59
C CYS A 78 16.70 13.21 -10.11
N SER A 79 17.53 12.31 -10.65
CA SER A 79 17.58 12.00 -12.08
C SER A 79 16.79 10.74 -12.42
N VAL A 80 16.18 10.07 -11.44
CA VAL A 80 15.41 8.83 -11.62
C VAL A 80 13.92 9.16 -11.77
N ASN A 81 13.24 8.39 -12.61
CA ASN A 81 11.80 8.50 -12.83
C ASN A 81 11.00 8.16 -11.55
N HIS A 82 9.81 8.75 -11.42
CA HIS A 82 8.78 8.22 -10.52
C HIS A 82 8.44 6.80 -10.94
N LEU A 83 8.30 5.90 -9.97
CA LEU A 83 8.07 4.48 -10.23
C LEU A 83 6.71 4.05 -9.66
N PHE A 84 6.05 3.13 -10.36
CA PHE A 84 4.81 2.51 -9.89
C PHE A 84 4.77 1.02 -10.23
N MET A 85 3.87 0.31 -9.57
CA MET A 85 3.52 -1.07 -9.89
C MET A 85 2.05 -1.31 -9.56
N ASP A 86 1.46 -2.32 -10.21
CA ASP A 86 0.18 -2.89 -9.77
C ASP A 86 0.39 -3.59 -8.42
N ILE A 87 -0.38 -3.21 -7.40
CA ILE A 87 -0.28 -3.74 -6.04
C ILE A 87 -0.73 -5.20 -5.93
N ASP A 88 -1.54 -5.70 -6.87
CA ASP A 88 -2.01 -7.08 -6.88
C ASP A 88 -1.03 -8.05 -7.57
N ARG A 89 -0.01 -7.51 -8.25
CA ARG A 89 1.04 -8.27 -8.94
C ARG A 89 1.81 -9.21 -8.00
N PHE A 90 2.13 -10.43 -8.47
CA PHE A 90 2.94 -11.38 -7.71
C PHE A 90 4.39 -10.93 -7.58
N GLU A 91 5.01 -10.48 -8.68
CA GLU A 91 6.37 -9.96 -8.64
C GLU A 91 6.45 -8.56 -8.02
N ASN A 92 7.41 -8.37 -7.12
CA ASN A 92 7.46 -7.21 -6.23
C ASN A 92 8.90 -6.72 -5.97
N ALA A 93 9.87 -7.20 -6.76
CA ALA A 93 11.24 -6.68 -6.75
C ALA A 93 11.31 -5.34 -7.51
N ALA A 94 12.34 -4.52 -7.25
CA ALA A 94 12.49 -3.19 -7.83
C ALA A 94 12.47 -3.17 -9.37
N GLU A 95 12.98 -4.22 -10.03
CA GLU A 95 12.98 -4.36 -11.49
C GLU A 95 11.59 -4.48 -12.13
N TYR A 96 10.55 -4.79 -11.35
CA TYR A 96 9.17 -4.89 -11.84
C TYR A 96 8.39 -3.59 -11.73
N PHE A 97 8.99 -2.56 -11.11
CA PHE A 97 8.43 -1.22 -11.11
C PHE A 97 8.69 -0.55 -12.45
N SER A 98 7.67 0.12 -12.96
CA SER A 98 7.74 0.84 -14.23
C SER A 98 7.76 2.34 -13.99
N PRO A 99 8.41 3.14 -14.86
CA PRO A 99 8.28 4.59 -14.84
C PRO A 99 6.80 5.00 -14.88
N LEU A 100 6.40 5.94 -14.04
CA LEU A 100 5.07 6.50 -14.03
C LEU A 100 4.95 7.52 -15.17
N ASP A 101 4.16 7.18 -16.18
CA ASP A 101 3.88 8.03 -17.34
C ASP A 101 2.57 8.81 -17.15
N PHE A 102 2.55 10.10 -17.52
CA PHE A 102 1.38 10.95 -17.32
C PHE A 102 0.17 10.49 -18.14
N PRO A 103 0.27 10.28 -19.48
CA PRO A 103 -0.82 9.68 -20.26
C PRO A 103 -1.37 8.38 -19.67
N GLU A 104 -0.51 7.44 -19.28
CA GLU A 104 -0.94 6.16 -18.68
C GLU A 104 -1.65 6.37 -17.34
N ASN A 105 -1.09 7.20 -16.45
CA ASN A 105 -1.69 7.52 -15.16
C ASN A 105 -3.05 8.22 -15.32
N TYR A 106 -3.16 9.14 -16.28
CA TYR A 106 -4.42 9.83 -16.58
C TYR A 106 -5.49 8.86 -17.12
N ASN A 107 -5.11 7.90 -17.95
CA ASN A 107 -6.02 6.84 -18.41
C ASN A 107 -6.52 5.99 -17.25
N LEU A 108 -5.64 5.59 -16.33
CA LEU A 108 -6.00 4.84 -15.14
C LEU A 108 -6.98 5.62 -14.26
N ILE A 109 -6.69 6.88 -13.96
CA ILE A 109 -7.57 7.75 -13.16
C ILE A 109 -8.94 7.92 -13.84
N ASN A 110 -8.97 8.07 -15.16
CA ASN A 110 -10.23 8.16 -15.89
C ASN A 110 -11.04 6.87 -15.81
N SER A 111 -10.41 5.70 -15.94
CA SER A 111 -11.10 4.42 -15.75
C SER A 111 -11.73 4.35 -14.36
N VAL A 112 -10.94 4.59 -13.32
CA VAL A 112 -11.44 4.55 -11.93
C VAL A 112 -12.59 5.53 -11.70
N CYS A 113 -12.48 6.77 -12.19
CA CYS A 113 -13.55 7.74 -12.01
C CYS A 113 -14.81 7.38 -12.81
N ASN A 114 -14.69 6.70 -13.96
CA ASN A 114 -15.84 6.29 -14.75
C ASN A 114 -16.53 5.03 -14.20
N ASP A 115 -15.74 4.09 -13.65
CA ASP A 115 -16.22 2.79 -13.18
C ASP A 115 -16.82 2.87 -11.77
N VAL A 116 -16.52 3.93 -11.02
CA VAL A 116 -16.97 4.13 -9.64
C VAL A 116 -18.03 5.24 -9.58
N GLU A 117 -19.26 4.86 -9.27
CA GLU A 117 -20.43 5.76 -9.28
C GLU A 117 -20.21 7.07 -8.49
N PHE A 118 -19.63 6.98 -7.28
CA PHE A 118 -19.43 8.19 -6.47
C PHE A 118 -18.31 9.11 -6.99
N LEU A 119 -17.44 8.63 -7.88
CA LEU A 119 -16.36 9.39 -8.51
C LEU A 119 -16.73 9.92 -9.91
N SER A 120 -17.85 9.48 -10.49
CA SER A 120 -18.23 9.79 -11.87
C SER A 120 -18.39 11.29 -12.14
N ASN A 121 -18.74 12.05 -11.11
CA ASN A 121 -18.98 13.49 -11.20
C ASN A 121 -17.71 14.34 -11.04
N ILE A 122 -16.53 13.74 -10.84
CA ILE A 122 -15.28 14.50 -10.75
C ILE A 122 -14.98 15.14 -12.12
N PRO A 123 -14.87 16.49 -12.21
CA PRO A 123 -14.58 17.16 -13.47
C PRO A 123 -13.23 16.77 -14.07
N GLY A 124 -13.13 16.75 -15.39
CA GLY A 124 -11.92 16.32 -16.12
C GLY A 124 -10.65 17.08 -15.74
N GLU A 125 -10.74 18.39 -15.47
CA GLU A 125 -9.60 19.19 -15.02
C GLU A 125 -9.04 18.71 -13.67
N HIS A 126 -9.90 18.28 -12.73
CA HIS A 126 -9.44 17.71 -11.47
C HIS A 126 -8.79 16.33 -11.67
N ARG A 127 -9.32 15.50 -12.56
CA ARG A 127 -8.71 14.21 -12.92
C ARG A 127 -7.33 14.40 -13.54
N LYS A 128 -7.20 15.38 -14.43
CA LYS A 128 -5.95 15.75 -15.09
C LYS A 128 -4.92 16.28 -14.09
N ALA A 129 -5.35 17.14 -13.17
CA ALA A 129 -4.51 17.62 -12.08
C ALA A 129 -4.02 16.46 -11.18
N MET A 130 -4.92 15.56 -10.77
CA MET A 130 -4.56 14.36 -9.98
C MET A 130 -3.54 13.48 -10.70
N ALA A 131 -3.69 13.30 -12.02
CA ALA A 131 -2.76 12.52 -12.82
C ALA A 131 -1.36 13.14 -12.89
N GLY A 132 -1.27 14.47 -12.75
CA GLY A 132 -0.03 15.24 -12.87
C GLY A 132 0.69 15.51 -11.56
N VAL A 133 0.14 15.15 -10.39
CA VAL A 133 0.73 15.51 -9.07
C VAL A 133 2.20 15.10 -8.95
N PHE A 134 2.59 13.97 -9.55
CA PHE A 134 3.97 13.51 -9.48
C PHE A 134 4.95 14.44 -10.24
N LEU A 135 4.49 15.16 -11.27
CA LEU A 135 5.30 16.11 -12.04
C LEU A 135 5.71 17.35 -11.24
N ASP A 136 4.94 17.69 -10.20
CA ASP A 136 5.22 18.82 -9.32
C ASP A 136 6.18 18.44 -8.17
N SER A 137 6.62 17.17 -8.12
CA SER A 137 7.53 16.68 -7.09
C SER A 137 8.93 17.23 -7.35
N VAL A 138 9.35 18.22 -6.56
CA VAL A 138 10.70 18.76 -6.61
C VAL A 138 11.57 18.01 -5.62
N CYS A 139 12.74 17.56 -6.05
CA CYS A 139 13.77 17.09 -5.13
C CYS A 139 14.18 18.19 -4.15
N ALA A 140 14.28 17.86 -2.87
CA ALA A 140 14.86 18.79 -1.90
C ALA A 140 16.33 19.06 -2.26
N GLU A 141 16.72 20.34 -2.25
CA GLU A 141 18.11 20.80 -2.38
C GLU A 141 18.98 20.38 -1.18
#